data_AF-A0A820JXL0-F1
#
_entry.id   AF-A0A820JXL0-F1
#
_cell.length_a   1.000
_cell.length_b   1.000
_cell.length_c   1.000
_cell.angle_alpha   90.00
_cell.angle_beta   90.00
_cell.angle_gamma   90.00
#
_symmetry.space_group_name_H-M   'P 1'
#
loop_
_entity.id
_entity.type
_entity.pdbx_description
1 polymer ?
#
loop_
_entity_poly.entity_id
_entity_poly.type
_entity_poly.pdbx_seq_one_letter_code
_entity_poly.pdbx_strand_id
1 'polypeptide(L)'
;MATQEQATQTNQHRRQYRRCQCLAAKDALQWISSLIIPLVLGIFTIVITFHQQKMIREQRLEDLNESRYQRLEDLNELREQRQVEEETANRSNEFQRQLTTERYRDELLVAYINDMATLLEKRNGSLTADEVTATVARAKTLTILRQLDTQRNIQIVRFLYEAKQL
;
A
#
# COMPACT_ATOMS: atom_id res chain seq x y z
N MET A 1 28.61 -38.25 -117.82
CA MET A 1 29.24 -38.64 -116.55
C MET A 1 29.76 -37.39 -115.86
N ALA A 2 29.13 -36.97 -114.74
CA ALA A 2 29.70 -36.17 -113.64
C ALA A 2 28.57 -35.54 -112.82
N THR A 3 28.00 -36.29 -111.88
CA THR A 3 27.11 -35.76 -110.83
C THR A 3 27.35 -36.59 -109.56
N GLN A 4 28.04 -36.01 -108.57
CA GLN A 4 27.94 -36.27 -107.11
C GLN A 4 29.28 -35.91 -106.44
N GLU A 5 29.45 -34.69 -105.92
CA GLU A 5 30.48 -34.43 -104.89
C GLU A 5 30.35 -33.08 -104.15
N GLN A 6 29.14 -32.56 -103.89
CA GLN A 6 28.98 -31.24 -103.22
C GLN A 6 28.02 -31.19 -102.01
N ALA A 7 27.70 -32.32 -101.37
CA ALA A 7 26.69 -32.34 -100.30
C ALA A 7 27.21 -32.44 -98.84
N THR A 8 28.52 -32.41 -98.57
CA THR A 8 29.05 -32.84 -97.25
C THR A 8 29.78 -31.79 -96.40
N GLN A 9 29.78 -30.49 -96.71
CA GLN A 9 30.51 -29.49 -95.90
C GLN A 9 29.65 -28.49 -95.09
N THR A 10 28.33 -28.45 -95.23
CA THR A 10 27.51 -27.39 -94.58
C THR A 10 26.94 -27.74 -93.20
N ASN A 11 27.15 -28.96 -92.68
CA ASN A 11 26.44 -29.43 -91.46
C ASN A 11 27.24 -29.42 -90.15
N GLN A 12 28.56 -29.13 -90.15
CA GLN A 12 29.37 -29.15 -88.91
C GLN A 12 29.34 -27.81 -88.13
N HIS A 13 29.19 -26.67 -88.79
CA HIS A 13 29.35 -25.34 -88.14
C HIS A 13 28.17 -24.91 -87.24
N ARG A 14 26.96 -25.50 -87.39
CA ARG A 14 25.76 -25.12 -86.61
C ARG A 14 25.69 -25.74 -85.21
N ARG A 15 26.48 -26.79 -84.91
CA ARG A 15 26.42 -27.46 -83.59
C ARG A 15 27.27 -26.78 -82.51
N GLN A 16 28.27 -25.97 -82.89
CA GLN A 16 29.17 -25.32 -81.93
C GLN A 16 28.54 -24.09 -81.24
N TYR A 17 27.73 -23.31 -81.96
CA TYR A 17 27.13 -22.07 -81.42
C TYR A 17 26.08 -22.29 -80.32
N ARG A 18 25.38 -23.43 -80.29
CA ARG A 18 24.41 -23.75 -79.22
C ARG A 18 25.05 -24.12 -77.88
N ARG A 19 26.32 -24.53 -77.87
CA ARG A 19 27.01 -24.89 -76.61
C ARG A 19 27.51 -23.65 -75.84
N CYS A 20 27.94 -22.59 -76.53
CA CYS A 20 28.46 -21.40 -75.85
C CYS A 20 27.37 -20.50 -75.23
N GLN A 21 26.18 -20.39 -75.84
CA GLN A 21 25.06 -19.62 -75.26
C GLN A 21 24.48 -20.28 -73.99
N CYS A 22 24.51 -21.61 -73.92
CA CYS A 22 24.07 -22.35 -72.73
C CYS A 22 25.02 -22.17 -71.54
N LEU A 23 26.32 -21.98 -71.79
CA LEU A 23 27.31 -21.69 -70.74
C LEU A 23 27.12 -20.28 -70.18
N ALA A 24 27.03 -19.26 -71.03
CA ALA A 24 26.86 -17.87 -70.59
C ALA A 24 25.51 -17.61 -69.87
N ALA A 25 24.43 -18.25 -70.33
CA ALA A 25 23.13 -18.14 -69.65
C ALA A 25 23.13 -18.82 -68.28
N LYS A 26 23.83 -19.95 -68.14
CA LYS A 26 23.98 -20.66 -66.88
C LYS A 26 24.81 -19.86 -65.88
N ASP A 27 25.87 -19.21 -66.36
CA ASP A 27 26.70 -18.33 -65.54
C ASP A 27 25.91 -17.10 -65.06
N ALA A 28 25.15 -16.44 -65.95
CA ALA A 28 24.28 -15.31 -65.58
C ALA A 28 23.20 -15.68 -64.56
N LEU A 29 22.62 -16.89 -64.67
CA LEU A 29 21.66 -17.41 -63.70
C LEU A 29 22.30 -17.61 -62.31
N GLN A 30 23.57 -18.02 -62.28
CA GLN A 30 24.32 -18.22 -61.04
C GLN A 30 24.58 -16.89 -60.32
N TRP A 31 24.93 -15.83 -61.05
CA TRP A 31 25.06 -14.47 -60.51
C TRP A 31 23.74 -13.93 -59.95
N ILE A 32 22.61 -14.13 -60.64
CA ILE A 32 21.29 -13.70 -60.16
C ILE A 32 20.88 -14.48 -58.89
N SER A 33 21.16 -15.79 -58.83
CA SER A 33 20.84 -16.59 -57.65
C SER A 33 21.59 -16.12 -56.39
N SER A 34 22.82 -15.63 -56.56
CA SER A 34 23.65 -15.09 -55.48
C SER A 34 23.06 -13.79 -54.89
N LEU A 35 22.30 -13.03 -55.70
CA LEU A 35 21.69 -11.76 -55.28
C LEU A 35 20.32 -11.95 -54.60
N ILE A 36 19.64 -13.07 -54.83
CA ILE A 36 18.31 -13.34 -54.26
C ILE A 36 18.38 -13.52 -52.73
N ILE A 37 19.41 -14.22 -52.24
CA ILE A 37 19.58 -14.49 -50.81
C ILE A 37 19.67 -13.18 -49.98
N PRO A 38 20.56 -12.22 -50.28
CA PRO A 38 20.62 -10.96 -49.52
C PRO A 38 19.37 -10.10 -49.70
N LEU A 39 18.70 -10.17 -50.85
CA LEU A 39 17.47 -9.40 -51.11
C LEU A 39 16.29 -9.91 -50.26
N VAL A 40 16.10 -11.23 -50.18
CA VAL A 40 15.09 -11.85 -49.31
C VAL A 40 15.38 -11.54 -47.84
N LEU A 41 16.66 -11.59 -47.43
CA LEU A 41 17.06 -11.27 -46.06
C LEU A 41 16.76 -9.80 -45.69
N GLY A 42 17.00 -8.87 -46.62
CA GLY A 42 16.69 -7.46 -46.44
C GLY A 42 15.19 -7.19 -46.26
N ILE A 43 14.35 -7.76 -47.13
CA ILE A 43 12.89 -7.62 -47.05
C ILE A 43 12.37 -8.23 -45.75
N PHE A 44 12.86 -9.41 -45.37
CA PHE A 44 12.46 -10.10 -44.14
C PHE A 44 12.78 -9.26 -42.89
N THR A 45 13.97 -8.64 -42.85
CA THR A 45 14.39 -7.79 -41.73
C THR A 45 13.46 -6.59 -41.56
N ILE A 46 13.12 -5.90 -42.66
CA ILE A 46 12.23 -4.73 -42.65
C ILE A 46 10.83 -5.10 -42.13
N VAL A 47 10.26 -6.21 -42.61
CA VAL A 47 8.94 -6.69 -42.19
C VAL A 47 8.91 -7.02 -40.70
N ILE A 48 9.94 -7.70 -40.19
CA ILE A 48 10.04 -8.02 -38.76
C ILE A 48 10.12 -6.75 -37.91
N THR A 49 10.94 -5.77 -38.29
CA THR A 49 11.06 -4.52 -37.53
C THR A 49 9.73 -3.77 -37.45
N PHE A 50 8.97 -3.74 -38.55
CA PHE A 50 7.67 -3.08 -38.58
C PHE A 50 6.61 -3.85 -37.75
N HIS A 51 6.65 -5.17 -37.77
CA HIS A 51 5.75 -6.01 -36.96
C HIS A 51 6.04 -5.88 -35.46
N GLN A 52 7.32 -5.84 -35.07
CA GLN A 52 7.74 -5.67 -33.67
C GLN A 52 7.30 -4.32 -33.08
N GLN A 53 7.33 -3.24 -33.87
CA GLN A 53 6.93 -1.91 -33.39
C GLN A 53 5.47 -1.83 -32.96
N LYS A 54 4.58 -2.63 -33.55
CA LYS A 54 3.16 -2.66 -33.18
C LYS A 54 2.94 -3.33 -31.82
N MET A 55 3.53 -4.51 -31.62
CA MET A 55 3.41 -5.28 -30.37
C MET A 55 3.98 -4.51 -29.17
N ILE A 56 5.13 -3.83 -29.33
CA ILE A 56 5.76 -3.05 -28.25
C ILE A 56 4.90 -1.85 -27.81
N ARG A 57 4.08 -1.28 -28.70
CA ARG A 57 3.20 -0.17 -28.33
C ARG A 57 1.97 -0.65 -27.55
N GLU A 58 1.41 -1.78 -27.96
CA GLU A 58 0.26 -2.39 -27.29
C GLU A 58 0.66 -2.88 -25.88
N GLN A 59 1.80 -3.56 -25.76
CA GLN A 59 2.35 -3.97 -24.45
C GLN A 59 2.57 -2.79 -23.51
N ARG A 60 3.14 -1.68 -24.00
CA ARG A 60 3.35 -0.49 -23.16
C ARG A 60 2.06 0.12 -22.62
N LEU A 61 0.96 0.04 -23.37
CA LEU A 61 -0.34 0.53 -22.88
C LEU A 61 -0.92 -0.40 -21.81
N GLU A 62 -0.72 -1.70 -21.95
CA GLU A 62 -1.12 -2.69 -20.96
C GLU A 62 -0.33 -2.52 -19.66
N ASP A 63 1.00 -2.42 -19.74
CA ASP A 63 1.89 -2.16 -18.59
C ASP A 63 1.51 -0.85 -17.85
N LEU A 64 1.17 0.20 -18.60
CA LEU A 64 0.74 1.47 -18.03
C LEU A 64 -0.61 1.38 -17.33
N ASN A 65 -1.54 0.57 -17.84
CA ASN A 65 -2.82 0.36 -17.19
C ASN A 65 -2.64 -0.51 -15.93
N GLU A 66 -1.87 -1.59 -16.00
CA GLU A 66 -1.61 -2.47 -14.87
C GLU A 66 -0.94 -1.71 -13.71
N SER A 67 0.09 -0.92 -14.00
CA SER A 67 0.74 -0.09 -12.98
C SER A 67 -0.18 0.98 -12.37
N ARG A 68 -1.18 1.46 -13.12
CA ARG A 68 -2.21 2.38 -12.59
C ARG A 68 -3.16 1.65 -11.65
N TYR A 69 -3.59 0.44 -11.98
CA TYR A 69 -4.45 -0.35 -11.11
C TYR A 69 -3.74 -0.67 -9.79
N GLN A 70 -2.48 -1.11 -9.84
CA GLN A 70 -1.68 -1.39 -8.64
C GLN A 70 -1.58 -0.16 -7.73
N ARG A 71 -1.27 1.02 -8.28
CA ARG A 71 -1.20 2.26 -7.47
C ARG A 71 -2.54 2.63 -6.83
N LEU A 72 -3.65 2.38 -7.51
CA LEU A 72 -4.97 2.68 -6.96
C LEU A 72 -5.34 1.73 -5.82
N GLU A 73 -4.98 0.46 -5.97
CA GLU A 73 -5.13 -0.56 -4.93
C GLU A 73 -4.29 -0.21 -3.69
N ASP A 74 -2.99 0.06 -3.88
CA ASP A 74 -2.09 0.49 -2.80
C ASP A 74 -2.62 1.73 -2.06
N LEU A 75 -3.14 2.73 -2.80
CA LEU A 75 -3.70 3.94 -2.21
C LEU A 75 -4.98 3.67 -1.42
N ASN A 76 -5.81 2.73 -1.86
CA ASN A 76 -7.02 2.34 -1.14
C ASN A 76 -6.66 1.58 0.13
N GLU A 77 -5.73 0.62 0.06
CA GLU A 77 -5.23 -0.09 1.24
C GLU A 77 -4.63 0.87 2.28
N LEU A 78 -3.81 1.83 1.84
CA LEU A 78 -3.24 2.86 2.73
C LEU A 78 -4.30 3.79 3.34
N ARG A 79 -5.42 4.01 2.66
CA ARG A 79 -6.53 4.80 3.21
C ARG A 79 -7.29 4.01 4.26
N GLU A 80 -7.59 2.75 3.98
CA GLU A 80 -8.26 1.87 4.93
C GLU A 80 -7.40 1.68 6.19
N GLN A 81 -6.11 1.44 6.02
CA GLN A 81 -5.17 1.33 7.14
C GLN A 81 -5.15 2.60 8.00
N ARG A 82 -5.07 3.78 7.37
CA ARG A 82 -5.10 5.06 8.11
C ARG A 82 -6.42 5.26 8.84
N GLN A 83 -7.55 4.92 8.24
CA GLN A 83 -8.85 5.04 8.91
C GLN A 83 -8.92 4.13 10.14
N VAL A 84 -8.50 2.87 10.01
CA VAL A 84 -8.45 1.93 11.14
C VAL A 84 -7.48 2.42 12.22
N GLU A 85 -6.32 2.92 11.85
CA GLU A 85 -5.34 3.47 12.79
C GLU A 85 -5.88 4.70 13.52
N GLU A 86 -6.53 5.63 12.81
CA GLU A 86 -7.15 6.80 13.41
C GLU A 86 -8.29 6.42 14.37
N GLU A 87 -9.17 5.49 13.96
CA GLU A 87 -10.26 5.02 14.82
C GLU A 87 -9.75 4.32 16.08
N THR A 88 -8.73 3.48 15.95
CA THR A 88 -8.14 2.76 17.08
C THR A 88 -7.38 3.71 18.00
N ALA A 89 -6.63 4.68 17.45
CA ALA A 89 -5.97 5.73 18.22
C ALA A 89 -6.98 6.60 18.98
N ASN A 90 -8.06 7.03 18.31
CA ASN A 90 -9.12 7.83 18.94
C ASN A 90 -9.80 7.08 20.08
N ARG A 91 -10.19 5.81 19.86
CA ARG A 91 -10.79 4.97 20.90
C ARG A 91 -9.85 4.77 22.09
N SER A 92 -8.56 4.53 21.83
CA SER A 92 -7.55 4.38 22.87
C SER A 92 -7.38 5.67 23.68
N ASN A 93 -7.31 6.82 23.01
CA ASN A 93 -7.19 8.13 23.64
C ASN A 93 -8.40 8.46 24.51
N GLU A 94 -9.62 8.19 24.03
CA GLU A 94 -10.85 8.37 24.81
C GLU A 94 -10.86 7.48 26.05
N PHE A 95 -10.52 6.21 25.90
CA PHE A 95 -10.42 5.27 27.00
C PHE A 95 -9.38 5.72 28.04
N GLN A 96 -8.20 6.17 27.60
CA GLN A 96 -7.16 6.70 28.49
C GLN A 96 -7.62 7.95 29.25
N ARG A 97 -8.34 8.86 28.59
CA ARG A 97 -8.91 10.06 29.23
C ARG A 97 -9.93 9.68 30.30
N GLN A 98 -10.81 8.73 30.01
CA GLN A 98 -11.78 8.22 30.96
C GLN A 98 -11.08 7.57 32.16
N LEU A 99 -10.12 6.68 31.92
CA LEU A 99 -9.36 6.02 32.98
C LEU A 99 -8.60 7.02 33.86
N THR A 100 -8.02 8.05 33.26
CA THR A 100 -7.33 9.12 33.99
C THR A 100 -8.30 9.90 34.88
N THR A 101 -9.49 10.22 34.36
CA THR A 101 -10.53 10.91 35.11
C THR A 101 -11.02 10.07 36.29
N GLU A 102 -11.23 8.78 36.08
CA GLU A 102 -11.65 7.86 37.16
C GLU A 102 -10.56 7.71 38.23
N ARG A 103 -9.30 7.53 37.82
CA ARG A 103 -8.16 7.48 38.74
C ARG A 103 -8.03 8.76 39.56
N TYR A 104 -8.20 9.92 38.93
CA TYR A 104 -8.16 11.21 39.62
C TYR A 104 -9.27 11.31 40.68
N ARG A 105 -10.49 10.88 40.36
CA ARG A 105 -11.60 10.85 41.33
C ARG A 105 -11.36 9.86 42.48
N ASP A 106 -10.78 8.70 42.19
CA ASP A 106 -10.39 7.73 43.21
C ASP A 106 -9.31 8.31 44.14
N GLU A 107 -8.32 9.00 43.58
CA GLU A 107 -7.28 9.68 44.34
C GLU A 107 -7.86 10.76 45.26
N LEU A 108 -8.80 11.59 44.75
CA LEU A 108 -9.50 12.58 45.56
C LEU A 108 -10.28 11.95 46.73
N LEU A 109 -10.94 10.81 46.48
CA LEU A 109 -11.66 10.09 47.53
C LEU A 109 -10.71 9.58 48.61
N VAL A 110 -9.62 8.92 48.23
CA VAL A 110 -8.62 8.41 49.18
C VAL A 110 -7.97 9.55 49.95
N ALA A 111 -7.59 10.64 49.29
CA ALA A 111 -7.04 11.82 49.93
C ALA A 111 -8.01 12.41 50.96
N TYR A 112 -9.30 12.52 50.62
CA TYR A 112 -10.34 12.95 51.54
C TYR A 112 -10.47 12.04 52.76
N ILE A 113 -10.53 10.71 52.55
CA ILE A 113 -10.64 9.74 53.65
C ILE A 113 -9.43 9.87 54.59
N ASN A 114 -8.22 9.98 54.04
CA ASN A 114 -6.99 10.15 54.83
C ASN A 114 -6.97 11.48 55.61
N ASP A 115 -7.41 12.58 54.98
CA ASP A 115 -7.55 13.87 55.63
C ASP A 115 -8.52 13.78 56.83
N MET A 116 -9.69 13.16 56.64
CA MET A 116 -10.68 13.02 57.70
C MET A 116 -10.24 12.04 58.80
N ALA A 117 -9.57 10.94 58.44
CA ALA A 117 -8.98 10.01 59.40
C ALA A 117 -7.93 10.71 60.27
N THR A 118 -7.08 11.54 59.68
CA THR A 118 -6.07 12.33 60.41
C THR A 118 -6.73 13.36 61.33
N LEU A 119 -7.80 14.01 60.89
CA LEU A 119 -8.56 14.94 61.73
C LEU A 119 -9.22 14.23 62.90
N LEU A 120 -9.82 13.05 62.67
CA LEU A 120 -10.41 12.21 63.70
C LEU A 120 -9.36 11.79 64.73
N GLU A 121 -8.20 11.30 64.30
CA GLU A 121 -7.10 10.89 65.17
C GLU A 121 -6.64 12.04 66.07
N LYS A 122 -6.46 13.24 65.50
CA LYS A 122 -6.04 14.44 66.23
C LYS A 122 -7.09 15.02 67.18
N ARG A 123 -8.33 14.56 67.11
CA ARG A 123 -9.48 15.12 67.85
C ARG A 123 -10.23 14.03 68.63
N ASN A 124 -9.52 12.97 69.03
CA ASN A 124 -10.06 11.87 69.84
C ASN A 124 -11.33 11.25 69.23
N GLY A 125 -11.37 11.14 67.90
CA GLY A 125 -12.47 10.50 67.17
C GLY A 125 -13.70 11.37 66.94
N SER A 126 -13.63 12.70 67.12
CA SER A 126 -14.75 13.59 66.82
C SER A 126 -14.33 14.79 65.95
N LEU A 127 -14.97 14.92 64.79
CA LEU A 127 -14.86 16.09 63.91
C LEU A 127 -15.69 17.27 64.41
N THR A 128 -16.62 17.03 65.35
CA THR A 128 -17.57 18.03 65.86
C THR A 128 -17.24 18.55 67.25
N ALA A 129 -16.20 18.02 67.90
CA ALA A 129 -15.79 18.44 69.25
C ALA A 129 -15.26 19.88 69.31
N ASP A 130 -14.77 20.42 68.19
CA ASP A 130 -14.22 21.77 68.06
C ASP A 130 -14.85 22.49 66.87
N GLU A 131 -15.26 23.75 67.05
CA GLU A 131 -15.98 24.54 66.04
C GLU A 131 -15.14 24.78 64.77
N VAL A 132 -13.84 25.04 64.96
CA VAL A 132 -12.91 25.26 63.84
C VAL A 132 -12.75 23.98 63.04
N THR A 133 -12.53 22.86 63.72
CA THR A 133 -12.43 21.53 63.11
C THR A 133 -13.71 21.17 62.36
N ALA A 134 -14.89 21.40 62.96
CA ALA A 134 -16.18 21.11 62.35
C ALA A 134 -16.39 21.93 61.07
N THR A 135 -16.01 23.21 61.09
CA THR A 135 -16.11 24.10 59.93
C THR A 135 -15.21 23.64 58.79
N VAL A 136 -13.95 23.28 59.10
CA VAL A 136 -12.99 22.78 58.11
C VAL A 136 -13.45 21.45 57.52
N ALA A 137 -13.92 20.52 58.35
CA ALA A 137 -14.43 19.23 57.92
C ALA A 137 -15.63 19.38 56.99
N ARG A 138 -16.61 20.24 57.34
CA ARG A 138 -17.78 20.53 56.50
C ARG A 138 -17.39 21.17 55.17
N ALA A 139 -16.48 22.15 55.17
CA ALA A 139 -16.02 22.80 53.95
C ALA A 139 -15.31 21.82 53.00
N LYS A 140 -14.43 20.96 53.54
CA LYS A 140 -13.76 19.91 52.77
C LYS A 140 -14.75 18.88 52.21
N THR A 141 -15.69 18.41 53.05
CA THR A 141 -16.73 17.47 52.63
C THR A 141 -17.56 18.04 51.48
N LEU A 142 -18.06 19.27 51.61
CA LEU A 142 -18.86 19.92 50.58
C LEU A 142 -18.08 20.12 49.27
N THR A 143 -16.79 20.43 49.36
CA THR A 143 -15.92 20.61 48.18
C THR A 143 -15.74 19.30 47.44
N ILE A 144 -15.44 18.22 48.17
CA ILE A 144 -15.21 16.90 47.57
C ILE A 144 -16.49 16.30 47.00
N LEU A 145 -17.64 16.44 47.68
CA LEU A 145 -18.93 15.96 47.18
C LEU A 145 -19.34 16.57 45.83
N ARG A 146 -18.86 17.79 45.53
CA ARG A 146 -19.10 18.46 44.23
C ARG A 146 -18.19 17.96 43.11
N GLN A 147 -17.02 17.41 43.44
CA GLN A 147 -16.01 16.97 42.47
C GLN A 147 -16.13 15.48 42.15
N LEU A 148 -16.63 14.70 43.10
CA LEU A 148 -16.85 13.28 42.96
C LEU A 148 -18.22 12.95 42.35
N ASP A 149 -18.33 11.76 41.80
CA ASP A 149 -19.58 11.21 41.26
C ASP A 149 -20.42 10.55 42.37
N THR A 150 -21.66 10.19 42.02
CA THR A 150 -22.64 9.62 42.95
C THR A 150 -22.13 8.40 43.71
N GLN A 151 -21.40 7.49 43.06
CA GLN A 151 -20.92 6.26 43.71
C GLN A 151 -19.91 6.58 44.82
N ARG A 152 -18.95 7.47 44.55
CA ARG A 152 -17.93 7.86 45.51
C ARG A 152 -18.49 8.74 46.62
N ASN A 153 -19.49 9.58 46.32
CA ASN A 153 -20.23 10.34 47.33
C ASN A 153 -20.93 9.43 48.35
N ILE A 154 -21.49 8.30 47.91
CA ILE A 154 -22.07 7.30 48.82
C ILE A 154 -20.99 6.73 49.76
N GLN A 155 -19.76 6.52 49.27
CA GLN A 155 -18.65 6.03 50.11
C GLN A 155 -18.26 7.05 51.19
N ILE A 156 -18.23 8.35 50.85
CA ILE A 156 -17.99 9.41 51.83
C ILE A 156 -19.06 9.42 52.92
N VAL A 157 -20.33 9.36 52.53
CA VAL A 157 -21.44 9.36 53.49
C VAL A 157 -21.37 8.12 54.40
N ARG A 158 -21.10 6.95 53.82
CA ARG A 158 -20.92 5.71 54.59
C ARG A 158 -19.76 5.82 55.58
N PHE A 159 -18.61 6.31 55.14
CA PHE A 159 -17.45 6.52 56.01
C PHE A 159 -17.79 7.44 57.19
N LEU A 160 -18.42 8.58 56.94
CA LEU A 160 -18.79 9.52 58.01
C LEU A 160 -19.82 8.92 58.98
N TYR A 161 -20.77 8.13 58.48
CA TYR A 161 -21.74 7.40 59.30
C TYR A 161 -21.09 6.34 60.18
N GLU A 162 -20.22 5.50 59.61
CA GLU A 162 -19.48 4.46 60.34
C GLU A 162 -18.53 5.06 61.38
N ALA A 163 -17.97 6.24 61.09
CA ALA A 163 -17.17 7.01 62.03
C ALA A 163 -18.00 7.75 63.10
N LYS A 164 -19.34 7.65 63.09
CA LYS A 164 -20.27 8.35 64.02
C LYS A 164 -20.15 9.88 63.97
N GLN A 165 -19.93 10.43 62.78
CA GLN A 165 -19.81 11.88 62.55
C GLN A 165 -21.08 12.49 61.92
N LEU A 166 -22.10 11.66 61.69
CA LEU A 166 -23.43 12.03 61.18
C LEU A 166 -24.51 11.66 62.19
#